data_AF-A0A7C3GFU1-F1
#
_entry.id   AF-A0A7C3GFU1-F1
#
_cell.length_a   1.000
_cell.length_b   1.000
_cell.length_c   1.000
_cell.angle_alpha   90.00
_cell.angle_beta   90.00
_cell.angle_gamma   90.00
#
_symmetry.space_group_name_H-M   'P 1'
#
loop_
_entity.id
_entity.type
_entity.pdbx_description
1 polymer ?
#
loop_
_entity_poly.entity_id
_entity_poly.type
_entity_poly.pdbx_seq_one_letter_code
_entity_poly.pdbx_strand_id
1 'polypeptide(L)'
;MELAAVNEPTANSCFDKKIKAYEAFLQQKEYTKAYLSLRAAEKDCGLGLVQKLELIKRKDAFKALLEKRGFLFNEATGRIAKTQGLIPPSATTITLEIKLLDPSQLISNYQILIEGIAPSKITKLPSKNEFTAEVEESKSYTIIVKEKNKEITRQTVYAKAYPNTKKQDITIRLPKMATTDLPDLEMVRIPAGSFMMGSKEGEGEADERPQHQVNIASFSMGKYEVTQRLWRAVMGSDPEELYFKGCDKCPVEGVSWDDIQIFLKKLNEMTGGKYR
;
A
#
# COMPACT_ATOMS: atom_id res chain seq x y z
N MET A 1 39.72 -28.66 45.64
CA MET A 1 38.46 -28.97 46.36
C MET A 1 38.04 -27.66 47.00
N GLU A 2 36.97 -27.02 46.59
CA GLU A 2 35.61 -27.57 46.53
C GLU A 2 34.80 -26.78 45.48
N LEU A 3 34.18 -27.50 44.54
CA LEU A 3 33.23 -26.94 43.58
C LEU A 3 31.94 -26.61 44.33
N ALA A 4 31.61 -25.32 44.45
CA ALA A 4 30.30 -24.89 44.90
C ALA A 4 29.45 -24.46 43.70
N ALA A 5 28.49 -25.33 43.37
CA ALA A 5 27.35 -25.24 42.47
C ALA A 5 27.06 -23.88 41.79
N VAL A 6 27.08 -23.90 40.45
CA VAL A 6 26.33 -22.95 39.62
C VAL A 6 24.86 -23.15 39.97
N ASN A 7 24.27 -22.16 40.66
CA ASN A 7 22.83 -22.12 40.87
C ASN A 7 22.14 -22.03 39.51
N GLU A 8 21.45 -23.10 39.15
CA GLU A 8 20.48 -23.13 38.05
C GLU A 8 19.49 -21.96 38.22
N PRO A 9 19.10 -21.27 37.13
CA PRO A 9 18.13 -20.20 37.23
C PRO A 9 16.80 -20.82 37.65
N THR A 10 16.38 -20.52 38.87
CA THR A 10 15.12 -20.97 39.46
C THR A 10 13.97 -20.61 38.53
N ALA A 11 13.41 -21.63 37.86
CA ALA A 11 12.10 -21.54 37.24
C ALA A 11 11.09 -21.05 38.27
N ASN A 12 10.38 -19.95 37.99
CA ASN A 12 9.01 -19.67 38.45
C ASN A 12 8.50 -18.26 38.08
N SER A 13 8.70 -17.79 36.85
CA SER A 13 7.77 -16.77 36.34
C SER A 13 6.40 -17.42 36.07
N CYS A 14 5.30 -16.71 36.32
CA CYS A 14 3.95 -17.20 36.03
C CYS A 14 3.82 -17.68 34.58
N PHE A 15 4.45 -16.95 33.65
CA PHE A 15 4.45 -17.26 32.22
C PHE A 15 5.08 -18.62 31.94
N ASP A 16 6.28 -18.90 32.47
CA ASP A 16 7.00 -20.15 32.20
C ASP A 16 6.22 -21.37 32.70
N LYS A 17 5.57 -21.25 33.87
CA LYS A 17 4.68 -22.32 34.39
C LYS A 17 3.54 -22.61 33.43
N LYS A 18 2.90 -21.56 32.89
CA LYS A 18 1.75 -21.71 31.99
C LYS A 18 2.16 -22.20 30.60
N ILE A 19 3.34 -21.81 30.11
CA ILE A 19 3.91 -22.34 28.86
C ILE A 19 4.29 -23.81 29.01
N LYS A 20 4.94 -24.20 30.11
CA LYS A 20 5.26 -25.60 30.38
C LYS A 20 4.01 -26.48 30.49
N ALA A 21 2.95 -25.96 31.12
CA ALA A 21 1.65 -26.63 31.17
C ALA A 21 1.03 -26.77 29.77
N TYR A 22 1.06 -25.71 28.95
CA TYR A 22 0.62 -25.75 27.56
C TYR A 22 1.32 -26.85 26.75
N GLU A 23 2.64 -26.95 26.85
CA GLU A 23 3.43 -27.96 26.14
C GLU A 23 3.12 -29.38 26.62
N ALA A 24 2.96 -29.58 27.93
CA ALA A 24 2.56 -30.87 28.49
C ALA A 24 1.17 -31.31 28.01
N PHE A 25 0.19 -30.40 28.01
CA PHE A 25 -1.15 -30.69 27.50
C PHE A 25 -1.16 -30.97 25.99
N LEU A 26 -0.30 -30.30 25.22
CA LEU A 26 -0.13 -30.62 23.79
C LEU A 26 0.40 -32.03 23.55
N GLN A 27 1.40 -32.46 24.34
CA GLN A 27 1.94 -33.82 24.26
C GLN A 27 0.88 -34.87 24.58
N GLN A 28 0.02 -34.58 25.56
CA GLN A 28 -1.10 -35.43 25.96
C GLN A 28 -2.33 -35.31 25.02
N LYS A 29 -2.25 -34.49 23.95
CA LYS A 29 -3.36 -34.17 23.04
C LYS A 29 -4.60 -33.57 23.73
N GLU A 30 -4.42 -32.99 24.91
CA GLU A 30 -5.46 -32.30 25.68
C GLU A 30 -5.59 -30.83 25.22
N TYR A 31 -5.96 -30.63 23.95
CA TYR A 31 -5.86 -29.33 23.30
C TYR A 31 -6.64 -28.20 23.98
N THR A 32 -7.82 -28.49 24.54
CA THR A 32 -8.61 -27.49 25.26
C THR A 32 -7.86 -26.97 26.50
N LYS A 33 -7.24 -27.88 27.26
CA LYS A 33 -6.43 -27.53 28.43
C LYS A 33 -5.14 -26.82 28.02
N ALA A 34 -4.55 -27.21 26.89
CA ALA A 34 -3.41 -26.51 26.29
C ALA A 34 -3.76 -25.05 25.99
N TYR A 35 -4.87 -24.79 25.29
CA TYR A 35 -5.30 -23.43 24.98
C TYR A 35 -5.62 -22.60 26.24
N LEU A 36 -6.35 -23.18 27.20
CA LEU A 36 -6.65 -22.49 28.45
C LEU A 36 -5.37 -22.08 29.21
N SER A 37 -4.30 -22.87 29.08
CA SER A 37 -3.00 -22.52 29.64
C SER A 37 -2.36 -21.30 28.94
N LEU A 38 -2.42 -21.23 27.60
CA LEU A 38 -1.97 -20.03 26.86
C LEU A 38 -2.81 -18.79 27.19
N ARG A 39 -4.13 -18.95 27.31
CA ARG A 39 -5.05 -17.85 27.66
C ARG A 39 -4.80 -17.34 29.07
N ALA A 40 -4.53 -18.23 30.02
CA ALA A 40 -4.15 -17.87 31.38
C ALA A 40 -2.77 -17.18 31.42
N ALA A 41 -1.82 -17.61 30.59
CA ALA A 41 -0.53 -16.93 30.46
C ALA A 41 -0.70 -15.46 30.03
N GLU A 42 -1.63 -15.20 29.10
CA GLU A 42 -1.94 -13.84 28.64
C GLU A 42 -2.57 -12.97 29.73
N LYS A 43 -3.54 -13.53 30.45
CA LYS A 43 -4.40 -12.77 31.36
C LYS A 43 -3.79 -12.60 32.74
N ASP A 44 -3.06 -13.60 33.23
CA ASP A 44 -2.72 -13.71 34.65
C ASP A 44 -1.25 -13.39 34.94
N CYS A 45 -0.36 -13.38 33.93
CA CYS A 45 1.09 -13.42 34.16
C CYS A 45 1.87 -12.13 33.91
N GLY A 46 1.22 -10.97 33.71
CA GLY A 46 1.91 -9.66 33.64
C GLY A 46 3.06 -9.61 32.64
N LEU A 47 2.76 -9.74 31.34
CA LEU A 47 3.76 -10.02 30.30
C LEU A 47 4.55 -8.79 29.82
N GLY A 48 5.86 -8.96 29.67
CA GLY A 48 6.74 -8.05 28.92
C GLY A 48 6.57 -8.18 27.40
N LEU A 49 7.15 -7.24 26.63
CA LEU A 49 6.97 -7.17 25.17
C LEU A 49 7.43 -8.44 24.43
N VAL A 50 8.56 -9.02 24.86
CA VAL A 50 9.12 -10.27 24.28
C VAL A 50 8.19 -11.45 24.53
N GLN A 51 7.65 -11.58 25.75
CA GLN A 51 6.73 -12.66 26.13
C GLN A 51 5.38 -12.55 25.39
N LYS A 52 4.89 -11.33 25.15
CA LYS A 52 3.69 -11.10 24.34
C LYS A 52 3.88 -11.56 22.89
N LEU A 53 5.04 -11.24 22.29
CA LEU A 53 5.37 -11.69 20.93
C LEU A 53 5.51 -13.22 20.85
N GLU A 54 6.11 -13.84 21.87
CA GLU A 54 6.20 -15.29 21.95
C GLU A 54 4.82 -15.96 22.06
N LEU A 55 3.93 -15.40 22.89
CA LEU A 55 2.58 -15.92 23.06
C LEU A 55 1.76 -15.84 21.76
N ILE A 56 1.90 -14.76 20.99
CA ILE A 56 1.25 -14.62 19.67
C ILE A 56 1.71 -15.75 18.74
N LYS A 57 3.03 -15.94 18.59
CA LYS A 57 3.58 -17.01 17.75
C LYS A 57 3.08 -18.40 18.15
N ARG A 58 2.98 -18.66 19.46
CA ARG A 58 2.48 -19.94 19.98
C ARG A 58 0.99 -20.14 19.71
N LYS A 59 0.17 -19.10 19.80
CA LYS A 59 -1.26 -19.15 19.45
C LYS A 59 -1.47 -19.43 17.96
N ASP A 60 -0.71 -18.78 17.09
CA ASP A 60 -0.78 -19.02 15.65
C ASP A 60 -0.38 -20.46 15.29
N ALA A 61 0.71 -20.95 15.89
CA ALA A 61 1.16 -22.34 15.71
C ALA A 61 0.14 -23.35 16.25
N PHE A 62 -0.51 -23.06 17.37
CA PHE A 62 -1.56 -23.90 17.95
C PHE A 62 -2.77 -24.01 17.01
N LYS A 63 -3.20 -22.90 16.42
CA LYS A 63 -4.32 -22.86 15.47
C LYS A 63 -4.01 -23.68 14.22
N ALA A 64 -2.83 -23.49 13.62
CA ALA A 64 -2.37 -24.26 12.47
C ALA A 64 -2.29 -25.77 12.77
N LEU A 65 -1.88 -26.14 14.00
CA LEU A 65 -1.82 -27.54 14.44
C LEU A 65 -3.22 -28.17 14.51
N LEU A 66 -4.22 -27.45 15.02
CA LEU A 66 -5.59 -27.93 15.12
C LEU A 66 -6.23 -28.11 13.74
N GLU A 67 -6.03 -27.14 12.84
CA GLU A 67 -6.48 -27.21 11.45
C GLU A 67 -5.88 -28.43 10.74
N LYS A 68 -4.56 -28.64 10.86
CA LYS A 68 -3.87 -29.81 10.29
C LYS A 68 -4.39 -31.15 10.83
N ARG A 69 -4.90 -31.16 12.06
CA ARG A 69 -5.45 -32.37 12.71
C ARG A 69 -6.96 -32.52 12.54
N GLY A 70 -7.61 -31.68 11.74
CA GLY A 70 -9.06 -31.77 11.49
C GLY A 70 -9.88 -31.37 12.70
N PHE A 71 -9.47 -30.31 13.38
CA PHE A 71 -10.20 -29.72 14.49
C PHE A 71 -10.56 -28.26 14.18
N LEU A 72 -11.81 -27.90 14.47
CA LEU A 72 -12.24 -26.50 14.49
C LEU A 72 -12.03 -25.92 15.88
N PHE A 73 -11.48 -24.71 15.93
CA PHE A 73 -11.15 -24.02 17.17
C PHE A 73 -11.87 -22.69 17.30
N ASN A 74 -12.65 -22.51 18.37
CA ASN A 74 -13.31 -21.25 18.68
C ASN A 74 -12.51 -20.49 19.74
N GLU A 75 -11.83 -19.42 19.33
CA GLU A 75 -10.93 -18.63 20.20
C GLU A 75 -11.67 -17.96 21.38
N ALA A 76 -12.92 -17.52 21.18
CA ALA A 76 -13.71 -16.84 22.21
C ALA A 76 -14.08 -17.78 23.37
N THR A 77 -14.51 -19.00 23.03
CA THR A 77 -15.00 -20.00 23.98
C THR A 77 -13.93 -21.02 24.40
N GLY A 78 -12.82 -21.12 23.66
CA GLY A 78 -11.78 -22.14 23.87
C GLY A 78 -12.21 -23.56 23.49
N ARG A 79 -13.36 -23.73 22.81
CA ARG A 79 -13.90 -25.05 22.44
C ARG A 79 -13.24 -25.58 21.18
N ILE A 80 -12.98 -26.90 21.17
CA ILE A 80 -12.38 -27.65 20.08
C ILE A 80 -13.34 -28.77 19.66
N ALA A 81 -13.66 -28.85 18.37
CA ALA A 81 -14.58 -29.83 17.81
C ALA A 81 -13.91 -30.63 16.67
N LYS A 82 -14.11 -31.96 16.64
CA LYS A 82 -13.56 -32.86 15.63
C LYS A 82 -14.38 -32.80 14.34
N THR A 83 -13.72 -32.69 13.20
CA THR A 83 -14.38 -32.72 11.88
C THR A 83 -14.70 -34.16 11.46
N GLN A 84 -15.67 -34.82 12.09
CA GLN A 84 -16.16 -36.11 11.59
C GLN A 84 -17.49 -35.91 10.88
N GLY A 85 -17.50 -36.18 9.56
CA GLY A 85 -18.69 -36.09 8.71
C GLY A 85 -18.95 -34.74 8.04
N LEU A 86 -17.92 -33.91 7.83
CA LEU A 86 -18.09 -32.71 7.00
C LEU A 86 -18.00 -33.12 5.54
N ILE A 87 -19.12 -32.93 4.83
CA ILE A 87 -19.14 -32.53 3.42
C ILE A 87 -17.91 -31.61 3.22
N PRO A 88 -17.04 -31.84 2.22
CA PRO A 88 -15.91 -30.93 1.96
C PRO A 88 -16.47 -29.51 2.03
N PRO A 89 -15.83 -28.58 2.77
CA PRO A 89 -16.40 -27.24 2.94
C PRO A 89 -16.74 -26.78 1.53
N SER A 90 -18.03 -26.67 1.24
CA SER A 90 -18.49 -26.08 -0.02
C SER A 90 -17.76 -24.76 -0.04
N ALA A 91 -16.75 -24.64 -0.90
CA ALA A 91 -15.74 -23.61 -0.77
C ALA A 91 -16.49 -22.29 -0.64
N THR A 92 -16.48 -21.69 0.55
CA THR A 92 -17.31 -20.51 0.79
C THR A 92 -16.68 -19.42 -0.04
N THR A 93 -17.29 -19.13 -1.18
CA THR A 93 -16.84 -18.05 -2.04
C THR A 93 -17.15 -16.73 -1.35
N ILE A 94 -16.14 -15.88 -1.27
CA ILE A 94 -16.27 -14.48 -0.87
C ILE A 94 -15.94 -13.57 -2.06
N THR A 95 -16.55 -12.40 -2.07
CA THR A 95 -16.26 -11.34 -3.04
C THR A 95 -15.23 -10.39 -2.43
N LEU A 96 -14.07 -10.25 -3.07
CA LEU A 96 -13.16 -9.14 -2.79
C LEU A 96 -13.65 -7.90 -3.54
N GLU A 97 -13.84 -6.79 -2.84
CA GLU A 97 -14.08 -5.46 -3.42
C GLU A 97 -12.79 -4.65 -3.32
N ILE A 98 -12.04 -4.60 -4.40
CA ILE A 98 -10.70 -4.02 -4.47
C ILE A 98 -10.80 -2.59 -4.98
N LYS A 99 -10.43 -1.63 -4.14
CA LYS A 99 -10.35 -0.22 -4.47
C LYS A 99 -8.89 0.19 -4.60
N LEU A 100 -8.51 0.69 -5.78
CA LEU A 100 -7.19 1.30 -5.93
C LEU A 100 -7.29 2.77 -5.48
N LEU A 101 -6.60 3.08 -4.38
CA LEU A 101 -6.43 4.45 -3.94
C LEU A 101 -5.27 5.06 -4.72
N ASP A 102 -5.62 5.74 -5.80
CA ASP A 102 -4.69 6.53 -6.59
C ASP A 102 -4.63 7.97 -6.02
N PRO A 103 -3.54 8.36 -5.33
CA PRO A 103 -3.38 9.73 -4.84
C PRO A 103 -3.32 10.76 -5.97
N SER A 104 -3.05 10.34 -7.22
CA SER A 104 -3.01 11.20 -8.41
C SER A 104 -4.38 11.42 -9.05
N GLN A 105 -5.42 10.68 -8.63
CA GLN A 105 -6.83 10.82 -9.08
C GLN A 105 -7.04 10.79 -10.61
N LEU A 106 -6.03 10.39 -11.38
CA LEU A 106 -6.09 10.27 -12.82
C LEU A 106 -6.90 9.03 -13.22
N ILE A 107 -7.60 9.12 -14.36
CA ILE A 107 -8.26 7.97 -14.98
C ILE A 107 -7.17 7.19 -15.73
N SER A 108 -6.36 6.46 -14.99
CA SER A 108 -5.36 5.55 -15.53
C SER A 108 -6.01 4.20 -15.84
N ASN A 109 -5.61 3.59 -16.95
CA ASN A 109 -6.14 2.29 -17.38
C ASN A 109 -5.46 1.16 -16.59
N TYR A 110 -5.67 1.14 -15.28
CA TYR A 110 -5.15 0.06 -14.44
C TYR A 110 -5.84 -1.26 -14.78
N GLN A 111 -5.03 -2.30 -14.77
CA GLN A 111 -5.44 -3.69 -14.78
C GLN A 111 -4.95 -4.34 -13.50
N ILE A 112 -5.72 -5.27 -12.95
CA ILE A 112 -5.27 -6.11 -11.84
C ILE A 112 -5.16 -7.55 -12.28
N LEU A 113 -4.20 -8.27 -11.72
CA LEU A 113 -4.08 -9.71 -11.79
C LEU A 113 -4.13 -10.24 -10.37
N ILE A 114 -4.83 -11.36 -10.16
CA ILE A 114 -4.84 -12.06 -8.88
C ILE A 114 -4.22 -13.42 -9.14
N GLU A 115 -3.10 -13.73 -8.49
CA GLU A 115 -2.42 -15.01 -8.68
C GLU A 115 -3.37 -16.17 -8.34
N GLY A 116 -3.51 -17.12 -9.27
CA GLY A 116 -4.43 -18.25 -9.14
C GLY A 116 -5.88 -17.98 -9.55
N ILE A 117 -6.23 -16.76 -9.97
CA ILE A 117 -7.56 -16.40 -10.49
C ILE A 117 -7.43 -16.00 -11.97
N ALA A 118 -8.26 -16.60 -12.83
CA ALA A 118 -8.28 -16.26 -14.24
C ALA A 118 -8.74 -14.80 -14.45
N PRO A 119 -8.12 -14.02 -15.37
CA PRO A 119 -8.50 -12.62 -15.62
C PRO A 119 -9.99 -12.42 -15.96
N SER A 120 -10.62 -13.41 -16.60
CA SER A 120 -12.06 -13.38 -16.92
C SER A 120 -12.97 -13.43 -15.68
N LYS A 121 -12.45 -13.85 -14.52
CA LYS A 121 -13.15 -13.88 -13.24
C LYS A 121 -12.96 -12.61 -12.40
N ILE A 122 -12.29 -11.60 -12.97
CA ILE A 122 -12.07 -10.30 -12.34
C ILE A 122 -12.93 -9.28 -13.09
N THR A 123 -13.84 -8.62 -12.40
CA THR A 123 -14.71 -7.59 -12.99
C THR A 123 -14.22 -6.22 -12.60
N LYS A 124 -13.99 -5.35 -13.58
CA LYS A 124 -13.73 -3.91 -13.36
C LYS A 124 -15.07 -3.19 -13.25
N LEU A 125 -15.30 -2.49 -12.15
CA LEU A 125 -16.51 -1.71 -11.93
C LEU A 125 -16.46 -0.40 -12.75
N PRO A 126 -17.61 0.15 -13.17
CA PRO A 126 -17.67 1.42 -13.90
C PRO A 126 -17.23 2.64 -13.05
N SER A 127 -17.34 2.55 -11.72
CA SER A 127 -16.82 3.53 -10.77
C SER A 127 -15.29 3.46 -10.72
N LYS A 128 -14.61 4.61 -10.80
CA LYS A 128 -13.16 4.72 -11.01
C LYS A 128 -12.35 3.77 -10.10
N ASN A 129 -11.58 2.89 -10.75
CA ASN A 129 -10.54 2.02 -10.18
C ASN A 129 -11.00 1.03 -9.09
N GLU A 130 -12.23 0.56 -9.20
CA GLU A 130 -12.76 -0.52 -8.36
C GLU A 130 -12.86 -1.83 -9.15
N PHE A 131 -12.57 -2.95 -8.49
CA PHE A 131 -12.57 -4.28 -9.07
C PHE A 131 -13.22 -5.27 -8.12
N THR A 132 -13.87 -6.31 -8.65
CA THR A 132 -14.38 -7.42 -7.87
C THR A 132 -13.84 -8.75 -8.36
N ALA A 133 -13.62 -9.67 -7.43
CA ALA A 133 -13.23 -11.03 -7.73
C ALA A 133 -13.82 -12.01 -6.70
N GLU A 134 -14.26 -13.17 -7.18
CA GLU A 134 -14.71 -14.27 -6.34
C GLU A 134 -13.54 -15.18 -5.98
N VAL A 135 -13.33 -15.37 -4.68
CA VAL A 135 -12.21 -16.14 -4.14
C VAL A 135 -12.68 -17.10 -3.05
N GLU A 136 -11.89 -18.14 -2.79
CA GLU A 136 -12.17 -19.08 -1.72
C GLU A 136 -11.77 -18.46 -0.37
N GLU A 137 -12.65 -18.58 0.61
CA GLU A 137 -12.36 -18.16 1.98
C GLU A 137 -11.16 -18.91 2.57
N SER A 138 -10.46 -18.25 3.50
CA SER A 138 -9.31 -18.78 4.25
C SER A 138 -8.08 -19.10 3.40
N LYS A 139 -7.96 -18.47 2.23
CA LYS A 139 -6.75 -18.49 1.38
C LYS A 139 -6.13 -17.11 1.25
N SER A 140 -4.83 -17.08 0.98
CA SER A 140 -4.09 -15.86 0.64
C SER A 140 -4.02 -15.69 -0.87
N TYR A 141 -4.21 -14.46 -1.33
CA TYR A 141 -4.16 -14.09 -2.74
C TYR A 141 -3.19 -12.92 -2.93
N THR A 142 -2.34 -12.99 -3.97
CA THR A 142 -1.50 -11.88 -4.37
C THR A 142 -2.21 -11.07 -5.45
N ILE A 143 -2.53 -9.82 -5.15
CA ILE A 143 -3.07 -8.86 -6.11
C ILE A 143 -1.91 -8.06 -6.69
N ILE A 144 -1.78 -8.07 -8.00
CA ILE A 144 -0.77 -7.32 -8.75
C ILE A 144 -1.49 -6.24 -9.55
N VAL A 145 -1.12 -4.98 -9.34
CA VAL A 145 -1.63 -3.85 -10.12
C VAL A 145 -0.66 -3.53 -11.24
N LYS A 146 -1.17 -3.41 -12.46
CA LYS A 146 -0.41 -3.07 -13.66
C LYS A 146 -0.95 -1.82 -14.33
N GLU A 147 -0.02 -1.05 -14.90
CA GLU A 147 -0.31 0.05 -15.82
C GLU A 147 0.55 -0.15 -17.08
N LYS A 148 -0.07 -0.15 -18.27
CA LYS A 148 0.64 -0.31 -19.57
C LYS A 148 1.65 -1.47 -19.56
N ASN A 149 1.27 -2.61 -18.98
CA ASN A 149 2.07 -3.83 -18.79
C ASN A 149 3.22 -3.78 -17.75
N LYS A 150 3.46 -2.65 -17.09
CA LYS A 150 4.42 -2.54 -15.97
C LYS A 150 3.72 -2.87 -14.65
N GLU A 151 4.34 -3.71 -13.82
CA GLU A 151 3.89 -3.92 -12.43
C GLU A 151 4.15 -2.66 -11.62
N ILE A 152 3.08 -2.10 -11.04
CA ILE A 152 3.11 -0.89 -10.23
C ILE A 152 3.25 -1.22 -8.75
N THR A 153 2.47 -2.20 -8.30
CA THR A 153 2.52 -2.68 -6.91
C THR A 153 1.96 -4.09 -6.82
N ARG A 154 2.34 -4.80 -5.77
CA ARG A 154 1.78 -6.10 -5.39
C ARG A 154 1.43 -6.12 -3.92
N GLN A 155 0.30 -6.71 -3.59
CA GLN A 155 -0.18 -6.83 -2.22
C GLN A 155 -0.80 -8.21 -1.99
N THR A 156 -0.35 -8.90 -0.95
CA THR A 156 -0.96 -10.15 -0.51
C THR A 156 -2.09 -9.86 0.47
N VAL A 157 -3.26 -10.44 0.21
CA VAL A 157 -4.46 -10.31 1.05
C VAL A 157 -4.94 -11.68 1.50
N TYR A 158 -5.43 -11.76 2.74
CA TYR A 158 -6.05 -12.96 3.27
C TYR A 158 -7.57 -12.85 3.14
N ALA A 159 -8.18 -13.80 2.44
CA ALA A 159 -9.62 -13.88 2.19
C ALA A 159 -10.36 -14.34 3.45
N LYS A 160 -11.21 -13.47 4.01
CA LYS A 160 -11.98 -13.75 5.22
C LYS A 160 -13.45 -13.34 5.02
N ALA A 161 -14.40 -14.23 5.35
CA ALA A 161 -15.80 -13.84 5.37
C ALA A 161 -16.12 -13.01 6.62
N TYR A 162 -16.97 -11.99 6.45
CA TYR A 162 -17.47 -11.19 7.55
C TYR A 162 -18.87 -11.67 7.95
N PRO A 163 -19.24 -11.63 9.24
CA PRO A 163 -20.47 -12.27 9.74
C PRO A 163 -21.76 -11.81 9.06
N ASN A 164 -21.77 -10.58 8.51
CA ASN A 164 -22.94 -9.94 7.94
C ASN A 164 -22.85 -9.74 6.41
N THR A 165 -21.71 -10.07 5.79
CA THR A 165 -21.47 -9.90 4.35
C THR A 165 -20.44 -10.92 3.84
N LYS A 166 -20.71 -11.56 2.70
CA LYS A 166 -19.71 -12.35 1.96
C LYS A 166 -18.73 -11.46 1.17
N LYS A 167 -18.52 -10.22 1.61
CA LYS A 167 -17.74 -9.20 0.93
C LYS A 167 -16.59 -8.75 1.82
N GLN A 168 -15.42 -8.55 1.22
CA GLN A 168 -14.25 -8.01 1.90
C GLN A 168 -13.68 -6.84 1.09
N ASP A 169 -13.65 -5.67 1.71
CA ASP A 169 -13.08 -4.47 1.11
C ASP A 169 -11.55 -4.49 1.23
N ILE A 170 -10.87 -4.32 0.10
CA ILE A 170 -9.42 -4.23 0.00
C ILE A 170 -9.07 -2.86 -0.58
N THR A 171 -8.30 -2.06 0.15
CA THR A 171 -7.74 -0.82 -0.39
C THR A 171 -6.28 -1.00 -0.71
N ILE A 172 -5.91 -0.85 -1.99
CA ILE A 172 -4.52 -0.88 -2.45
C ILE A 172 -4.06 0.56 -2.69
N ARG A 173 -3.03 1.00 -1.96
CA ARG A 173 -2.43 2.33 -2.18
C ARG A 173 -1.42 2.23 -3.31
N LEU A 174 -1.62 3.03 -4.35
CA LEU A 174 -0.66 3.11 -5.45
C LEU A 174 0.53 4.00 -5.05
N PRO A 175 1.76 3.64 -5.46
CA PRO A 175 2.93 4.49 -5.26
C PRO A 175 2.75 5.80 -6.03
N LYS A 176 3.23 6.91 -5.46
CA LYS A 176 3.43 8.14 -6.22
C LYS A 176 4.46 7.85 -7.32
N MET A 177 4.20 8.30 -8.55
CA MET A 177 5.19 8.16 -9.63
C MET A 177 6.49 8.85 -9.22
N ALA A 178 7.61 8.12 -9.32
CA ALA A 178 8.91 8.73 -9.17
C ALA A 178 9.11 9.75 -10.30
N THR A 179 9.72 10.91 -10.00
CA THR A 179 10.03 11.95 -10.99
C THR A 179 10.87 11.44 -12.16
N THR A 180 11.63 10.36 -11.97
CA THR A 180 12.42 9.69 -13.01
C THR A 180 11.60 8.97 -14.08
N ASP A 181 10.31 8.72 -13.83
CA ASP A 181 9.40 8.07 -14.79
C ASP A 181 8.59 9.10 -15.62
N LEU A 182 8.70 10.40 -15.31
CA LEU A 182 8.10 11.46 -16.13
C LEU A 182 9.03 11.82 -17.29
N PRO A 183 8.54 11.76 -18.54
CA PRO A 183 9.37 12.08 -19.69
C PRO A 183 9.75 13.57 -19.66
N ASP A 184 11.03 13.84 -19.91
CA ASP A 184 11.54 15.17 -20.28
C ASP A 184 11.40 16.27 -19.19
N LEU A 185 11.19 15.91 -17.91
CA LEU A 185 11.17 16.86 -16.78
C LEU A 185 12.55 17.04 -16.14
N GLU A 186 13.43 17.79 -16.82
CA GLU A 186 14.74 18.19 -16.28
C GLU A 186 14.63 19.53 -15.53
N MET A 187 15.05 19.56 -14.27
CA MET A 187 15.02 20.75 -13.42
C MET A 187 16.42 21.27 -13.15
N VAL A 188 16.65 22.56 -13.35
CA VAL A 188 17.91 23.25 -13.04
C VAL A 188 17.76 24.04 -11.75
N ARG A 189 18.73 23.91 -10.85
CA ARG A 189 18.76 24.69 -9.62
C ARG A 189 19.26 26.11 -9.89
N ILE A 190 18.44 27.09 -9.54
CA ILE A 190 18.77 28.51 -9.55
C ILE A 190 19.21 28.89 -8.13
N PRO A 191 20.45 29.41 -7.95
CA PRO A 191 20.92 29.83 -6.63
C PRO A 191 20.16 31.06 -6.14
N ALA A 192 20.17 31.26 -4.81
CA ALA A 192 19.69 32.50 -4.23
C ALA A 192 20.61 33.66 -4.65
N GLY A 193 20.04 34.84 -4.84
CA GLY A 193 20.83 36.00 -5.25
C GLY A 193 19.98 37.20 -5.62
N SER A 194 20.65 38.20 -6.18
CA SER A 194 20.04 39.46 -6.59
C SER A 194 20.38 39.75 -8.05
N PHE A 195 19.44 40.27 -8.81
CA PHE A 195 19.66 40.68 -10.19
C PHE A 195 18.81 41.92 -10.53
N MET A 196 19.13 42.61 -11.61
CA MET A 196 18.33 43.73 -12.11
C MET A 196 17.28 43.19 -13.10
N MET A 197 16.00 43.42 -12.82
CA MET A 197 14.87 43.06 -13.68
C MET A 197 14.36 44.29 -14.42
N GLY A 198 13.94 44.10 -15.68
CA GLY A 198 13.46 45.17 -16.55
C GLY A 198 14.59 45.82 -17.37
N SER A 199 14.17 46.74 -18.24
CA SER A 199 15.02 47.39 -19.23
C SER A 199 15.52 48.75 -18.73
N LYS A 200 16.73 49.14 -19.16
CA LYS A 200 17.29 50.46 -18.83
C LYS A 200 16.48 51.57 -19.50
N GLU A 201 16.67 52.80 -19.05
CA GLU A 201 16.07 53.94 -19.72
C GLU A 201 16.54 54.01 -21.19
N GLY A 202 15.58 54.18 -22.11
CA GLY A 202 15.83 54.18 -23.56
C GLY A 202 16.00 52.80 -24.21
N GLU A 203 15.88 51.70 -23.46
CA GLU A 203 15.87 50.32 -23.96
C GLU A 203 14.52 49.64 -23.65
N GLY A 204 14.10 48.69 -24.49
CA GLY A 204 12.89 47.89 -24.29
C GLY A 204 11.57 48.67 -24.45
N GLU A 205 10.46 47.96 -24.25
CA GLU A 205 9.12 48.54 -24.29
C GLU A 205 8.82 49.36 -23.02
N ALA A 206 7.74 50.15 -23.06
CA ALA A 206 7.38 51.03 -21.94
C ALA A 206 7.01 50.27 -20.65
N ASP A 207 6.44 49.08 -20.77
CA ASP A 207 6.03 48.21 -19.66
C ASP A 207 7.17 47.36 -19.08
N GLU A 208 8.33 47.31 -19.75
CA GLU A 208 9.54 46.67 -19.23
C GLU A 208 10.36 47.56 -18.27
N ARG A 209 9.93 48.82 -18.08
CA ARG A 209 10.60 49.83 -17.26
C ARG A 209 9.79 50.16 -15.99
N PRO A 210 10.43 50.67 -14.91
CA PRO A 210 11.87 50.90 -14.78
C PRO A 210 12.65 49.65 -14.34
N GLN A 211 13.93 49.61 -14.69
CA GLN A 211 14.84 48.60 -14.16
C GLN A 211 14.96 48.70 -12.63
N HIS A 212 14.81 47.58 -11.93
CA HIS A 212 14.86 47.52 -10.47
C HIS A 212 15.52 46.24 -9.95
N GLN A 213 16.08 46.28 -8.74
CA GLN A 213 16.75 45.12 -8.15
C GLN A 213 15.74 44.15 -7.53
N VAL A 214 15.85 42.87 -7.89
CA VAL A 214 15.04 41.77 -7.38
C VAL A 214 15.91 40.80 -6.60
N ASN A 215 15.44 40.38 -5.42
CA ASN A 215 16.08 39.38 -4.57
C ASN A 215 15.27 38.07 -4.63
N ILE A 216 15.93 36.96 -4.92
CA ILE A 216 15.30 35.64 -4.99
C ILE A 216 15.96 34.65 -4.02
N ALA A 217 15.14 33.80 -3.41
CA ALA A 217 15.62 32.59 -2.74
C ALA A 217 16.05 31.55 -3.79
N SER A 218 16.81 30.52 -3.39
CA SER A 218 17.13 29.43 -4.31
C SER A 218 15.88 28.59 -4.62
N PHE A 219 15.71 28.23 -5.88
CA PHE A 219 14.62 27.35 -6.33
C PHE A 219 15.07 26.52 -7.53
N SER A 220 14.21 25.66 -8.05
CA SER A 220 14.47 24.92 -9.30
C SER A 220 13.48 25.34 -10.37
N MET A 221 13.94 25.48 -11.60
CA MET A 221 13.14 25.82 -12.78
C MET A 221 13.28 24.72 -13.83
N GLY A 222 12.24 24.47 -14.62
CA GLY A 222 12.34 23.59 -15.78
C GLY A 222 13.42 24.11 -16.72
N LYS A 223 14.32 23.23 -17.17
CA LYS A 223 15.37 23.60 -18.13
C LYS A 223 14.81 24.03 -19.48
N TYR A 224 13.68 23.43 -19.85
CA TYR A 224 12.95 23.63 -21.08
C TYR A 224 11.49 23.92 -20.76
N GLU A 225 10.78 24.46 -21.74
CA GLU A 225 9.32 24.56 -21.71
C GLU A 225 8.70 23.15 -21.59
N VAL A 226 7.50 23.09 -21.02
CA VAL A 226 6.76 21.83 -20.89
C VAL A 226 6.49 21.28 -22.29
N THR A 227 6.99 20.08 -22.56
CA THR A 227 6.80 19.44 -23.87
C THR A 227 5.41 18.85 -24.01
N GLN A 228 4.95 18.66 -25.25
CA GLN A 228 3.68 17.96 -25.52
C GLN A 228 3.68 16.54 -24.95
N ARG A 229 4.82 15.85 -24.96
CA ARG A 229 4.94 14.52 -24.36
C ARG A 229 4.77 14.55 -22.84
N LEU A 230 5.39 15.52 -22.15
CA LEU A 230 5.19 15.70 -20.71
C LEU A 230 3.74 16.09 -20.40
N TRP A 231 3.16 16.99 -21.20
CA TRP A 231 1.76 17.37 -21.09
C TRP A 231 0.85 16.15 -21.17
N ARG A 232 0.94 15.33 -22.22
CA ARG A 232 0.16 14.09 -22.37
C ARG A 232 0.38 13.12 -21.21
N ALA A 233 1.60 13.00 -20.70
CA ALA A 233 1.90 12.14 -19.57
C ALA A 233 1.17 12.56 -18.29
N VAL A 234 0.99 13.86 -18.07
CA VAL A 234 0.30 14.42 -16.89
C VAL A 234 -1.22 14.56 -17.11
N MET A 235 -1.62 15.03 -18.29
CA MET A 235 -3.01 15.43 -18.59
C MET A 235 -3.83 14.32 -19.22
N GLY A 236 -3.18 13.36 -19.89
CA GLY A 236 -3.80 12.21 -20.55
C GLY A 236 -4.14 12.43 -22.04
N SER A 237 -4.13 13.67 -22.51
CA SER A 237 -4.40 14.05 -23.91
C SER A 237 -3.65 15.34 -24.25
N ASP A 238 -3.62 15.67 -25.54
CA ASP A 238 -3.22 17.01 -25.99
C ASP A 238 -4.27 18.06 -25.64
N PRO A 239 -3.88 19.34 -25.53
CA PRO A 239 -4.84 20.45 -25.50
C PRO A 239 -5.70 20.46 -26.76
N GLU A 240 -6.95 20.90 -26.64
CA GLU A 240 -7.86 20.99 -27.78
C GLU A 240 -7.39 22.01 -28.82
N GLU A 241 -6.83 23.13 -28.35
CA GLU A 241 -6.34 24.23 -29.19
C GLU A 241 -4.90 24.01 -29.70
N LEU A 242 -4.27 22.87 -29.40
CA LEU A 242 -2.91 22.57 -29.85
C LEU A 242 -2.84 22.63 -31.38
N TYR A 243 -2.12 23.62 -31.89
CA TYR A 243 -1.90 23.86 -33.30
C TYR A 243 -0.79 22.96 -33.87
N PHE A 244 0.37 22.91 -33.23
CA PHE A 244 1.54 22.20 -33.75
C PHE A 244 1.58 20.73 -33.32
N LYS A 245 0.86 19.86 -34.01
CA LYS A 245 0.69 18.45 -33.62
C LYS A 245 1.84 17.54 -34.08
N GLY A 246 1.98 16.39 -33.41
CA GLY A 246 2.87 15.30 -33.83
C GLY A 246 4.33 15.47 -33.43
N CYS A 247 4.64 16.40 -32.53
CA CYS A 247 6.00 16.64 -32.06
C CYS A 247 6.12 16.46 -30.54
N ASP A 248 6.60 15.29 -30.11
CA ASP A 248 6.76 14.96 -28.69
C ASP A 248 7.66 15.92 -27.91
N LYS A 249 8.70 16.45 -28.57
CA LYS A 249 9.71 17.32 -27.95
C LYS A 249 9.41 18.82 -28.09
N CYS A 250 8.33 19.18 -28.78
CA CYS A 250 7.95 20.57 -28.93
C CYS A 250 7.24 21.07 -27.67
N PRO A 251 7.30 22.38 -27.38
CA PRO A 251 6.51 22.99 -26.33
C PRO A 251 5.03 22.71 -26.53
N VAL A 252 4.32 22.48 -25.43
CA VAL A 252 2.86 22.52 -25.45
C VAL A 252 2.41 23.98 -25.61
N GLU A 253 1.43 24.19 -26.47
CA GLU A 253 0.80 25.49 -26.72
C GLU A 253 -0.72 25.33 -26.80
N GLY A 254 -1.46 26.44 -26.96
CA GLY A 254 -2.92 26.43 -26.92
C GLY A 254 -3.47 26.02 -25.55
N VAL A 255 -2.80 26.47 -24.48
CA VAL A 255 -3.19 26.17 -23.09
C VAL A 255 -3.47 27.48 -22.34
N SER A 256 -4.57 27.49 -21.59
CA SER A 256 -4.94 28.63 -20.75
C SER A 256 -4.23 28.59 -19.39
N TRP A 257 -4.27 29.69 -18.64
CA TRP A 257 -3.76 29.73 -17.27
C TRP A 257 -4.46 28.70 -16.36
N ASP A 258 -5.75 28.47 -16.55
CA ASP A 258 -6.52 27.47 -15.79
C ASP A 258 -6.07 26.04 -16.12
N ASP A 259 -5.76 25.75 -17.38
CA ASP A 259 -5.21 24.45 -17.77
C ASP A 259 -3.85 24.20 -17.10
N ILE A 260 -3.02 25.25 -16.95
CA ILE A 260 -1.76 25.18 -16.23
C ILE A 260 -2.00 24.87 -14.74
N GLN A 261 -3.02 25.46 -14.10
CA GLN A 261 -3.33 25.13 -12.70
C GLN A 261 -3.71 23.66 -12.53
N ILE A 262 -4.50 23.11 -13.47
CA ILE A 262 -4.87 21.70 -13.47
C ILE A 262 -3.65 20.80 -13.70
N PHE A 263 -2.78 21.18 -14.66
CA PHE A 263 -1.52 20.49 -14.93
C PHE A 263 -0.62 20.44 -13.69
N LEU A 264 -0.40 21.58 -13.03
CA LEU A 264 0.43 21.69 -11.83
C LEU A 264 -0.13 20.87 -10.68
N LYS A 265 -1.44 20.90 -10.49
CA LYS A 265 -2.11 20.06 -9.48
C LYS A 265 -1.82 18.58 -9.72
N LYS A 266 -2.08 18.08 -10.93
CA LYS A 266 -1.81 16.69 -11.30
C LYS A 266 -0.33 16.34 -11.16
N LEU A 267 0.57 17.20 -11.65
CA LEU A 267 2.01 17.00 -11.56
C LEU A 267 2.49 16.89 -10.11
N ASN A 268 2.00 17.75 -9.23
CA ASN A 268 2.30 17.72 -7.79
C ASN A 268 1.75 16.45 -7.12
N GLU A 269 0.54 16.02 -7.47
CA GLU A 269 -0.06 14.79 -6.96
C GLU A 269 0.72 13.55 -7.42
N MET A 270 1.18 13.52 -8.68
CA MET A 270 1.98 12.43 -9.27
C MET A 270 3.36 12.31 -8.62
N THR A 271 4.07 13.44 -8.48
CA THR A 271 5.48 13.46 -8.05
C THR A 271 5.66 13.64 -6.55
N GLY A 272 4.64 14.13 -5.84
CA GLY A 272 4.79 14.67 -4.49
C GLY A 272 5.59 15.97 -4.41
N GLY A 273 5.87 16.61 -5.55
CA GLY A 273 6.59 17.87 -5.65
C GLY A 273 5.78 19.08 -5.20
N LYS A 274 6.37 20.27 -5.43
CA LYS A 274 5.76 21.59 -5.16
C LYS A 274 5.99 22.55 -6.33
N TYR A 275 5.64 22.10 -7.53
CA TYR A 275 5.60 22.87 -8.75
C TYR A 275 4.50 23.95 -8.67
N ARG A 276 4.75 25.10 -9.29
CA ARG A 276 3.88 26.27 -9.31
C ARG A 276 4.06 27.05 -10.60
#